data_AF-A0A0Q9QVU2-F1
#
_entry.id   AF-A0A0Q9QVU2-F1
#
_cell.length_a   1.000
_cell.length_b   1.000
_cell.length_c   1.000
_cell.angle_alpha   90.00
_cell.angle_beta   90.00
_cell.angle_gamma   90.00
#
_symmetry.space_group_name_H-M   'P 1'
#
loop_
_entity.id
_entity.type
_entity.pdbx_description
1 polymer ?
#
loop_
_entity_poly.entity_id
_entity_poly.type
_entity_poly.pdbx_seq_one_letter_code
_entity_poly.pdbx_strand_id
1 'polypeptide(L)'
;MPIHGAPLGQVRSTGACIALTIVTLGIYSWIWYFKTHEEMKRHTNTGLGGGLALVLAIFVGIVMPFISSSEVGGLYERRGMRAPVSGATGLWVLLLGWFFGVGLIVWFVKTNGALNAYWRSQGVR
;
A
#
# COMPACT_ATOMS: atom_id res chain seq x y z
N MET A 1 -0.29 22.42 0.68
CA MET A 1 0.44 22.86 -0.53
C MET A 1 0.73 21.65 -1.39
N PRO A 2 0.50 21.69 -2.72
CA PRO A 2 0.99 20.64 -3.60
C PRO A 2 2.52 20.60 -3.51
N ILE A 3 3.08 19.43 -3.29
CA ILE A 3 4.53 19.24 -3.10
C ILE A 3 5.16 19.22 -4.50
N HIS A 4 5.30 20.39 -5.11
CA HIS A 4 5.95 20.53 -6.42
C HIS A 4 7.41 20.07 -6.31
N GLY A 5 7.77 19.03 -7.07
CA GLY A 5 9.13 18.45 -7.09
C GLY A 5 9.37 17.25 -6.17
N ALA A 6 8.38 16.77 -5.41
CA ALA A 6 8.55 15.57 -4.58
C ALA A 6 8.66 14.30 -5.45
N PRO A 7 9.56 13.35 -5.13
CA PRO A 7 9.70 12.10 -5.87
C PRO A 7 8.35 11.39 -6.01
N LEU A 8 8.02 10.97 -7.23
CA LEU A 8 6.82 10.22 -7.52
C LEU A 8 7.08 8.73 -7.35
N GLY A 9 6.08 8.00 -6.83
CA GLY A 9 6.12 6.54 -6.78
C GLY A 9 5.76 5.92 -8.13
N GLN A 10 5.70 4.59 -8.14
CA GLN A 10 5.44 3.82 -9.36
C GLN A 10 4.03 3.22 -9.35
N VAL A 11 3.35 3.30 -10.50
CA VAL A 11 2.11 2.56 -10.74
C VAL A 11 2.46 1.09 -10.93
N ARG A 12 1.86 0.23 -10.10
CA ARG A 12 2.14 -1.22 -10.11
C ARG A 12 0.89 -2.00 -10.47
N SER A 13 0.95 -2.82 -11.52
CA SER A 13 -0.18 -3.68 -11.90
C SER A 13 -0.57 -4.59 -10.72
N THR A 14 -1.80 -4.44 -10.23
CA THR A 14 -2.33 -5.24 -9.11
C THR A 14 -2.26 -6.74 -9.40
N GLY A 15 -2.63 -7.14 -10.63
CA GLY A 15 -2.57 -8.54 -11.04
C GLY A 15 -1.14 -9.08 -11.08
N ALA A 16 -0.19 -8.29 -11.58
CA ALA A 16 1.22 -8.69 -11.59
C ALA A 16 1.78 -8.81 -10.17
N CYS A 17 1.44 -7.91 -9.25
CA CYS A 17 1.85 -8.00 -7.86
C CYS A 17 1.29 -9.24 -7.16
N ILE A 18 0.01 -9.58 -7.41
CA ILE A 18 -0.59 -10.81 -6.85
C ILE A 18 0.10 -12.04 -7.43
N ALA A 19 0.29 -12.11 -8.75
CA ALA A 19 0.99 -13.20 -9.41
C ALA A 19 2.42 -13.38 -8.88
N LEU A 20 3.17 -12.28 -8.74
CA LEU A 20 4.51 -12.30 -8.15
C LEU A 20 4.49 -12.75 -6.69
N THR A 21 3.50 -12.33 -5.91
CA THR A 21 3.34 -12.80 -4.52
C THR A 21 3.12 -14.31 -4.48
N ILE A 22 2.32 -14.87 -5.39
CA ILE A 22 2.10 -16.32 -5.46
C ILE A 22 3.37 -17.05 -5.91
N VAL A 23 3.99 -16.61 -7.02
CA VAL A 23 5.18 -17.24 -7.61
C VAL A 23 6.38 -17.20 -6.64
N THR A 24 6.50 -16.13 -5.85
CA THR A 24 7.57 -15.98 -4.86
C THR A 24 7.21 -16.51 -3.48
N LEU A 25 6.11 -17.26 -3.35
CA LEU A 25 5.65 -17.83 -2.07
C LEU A 25 5.53 -16.77 -0.94
N GLY A 26 5.06 -15.58 -1.29
CA GLY A 26 4.84 -14.48 -0.36
C GLY A 26 6.01 -13.51 -0.21
N ILE A 27 7.23 -13.83 -0.68
CA ILE A 27 8.42 -12.96 -0.51
C ILE A 27 8.22 -11.59 -1.17
N TYR A 28 7.54 -11.53 -2.31
CA TYR A 28 7.25 -10.27 -2.98
C TYR A 28 6.42 -9.30 -2.14
N SER A 29 5.61 -9.79 -1.19
CA SER A 29 4.84 -8.92 -0.30
C SER A 29 5.75 -8.00 0.53
N TRP A 30 6.90 -8.49 0.99
CA TRP A 30 7.89 -7.70 1.71
C TRP A 30 8.55 -6.64 0.83
N ILE A 31 8.87 -7.01 -0.41
CA ILE A 31 9.41 -6.07 -1.41
C ILE A 31 8.40 -4.97 -1.70
N TRP A 32 7.11 -5.33 -1.82
CA TRP A 32 6.03 -4.38 -2.03
C TRP A 32 5.91 -3.42 -0.84
N TYR A 33 5.89 -3.93 0.40
CA TYR A 33 5.84 -3.09 1.61
C TYR A 33 7.02 -2.12 1.69
N PHE A 34 8.24 -2.60 1.46
CA PHE A 34 9.42 -1.73 1.46
C PHE A 34 9.28 -0.61 0.43
N LYS A 35 8.98 -0.96 -0.83
CA LYS A 35 8.95 0.02 -1.93
C LYS A 35 7.83 1.04 -1.79
N THR A 36 6.60 0.60 -1.45
CA THR A 36 5.47 1.53 -1.35
C THR A 36 5.64 2.50 -0.19
N HIS A 37 6.05 2.02 0.98
CA HIS A 37 6.29 2.88 2.15
C HIS A 37 7.44 3.86 1.94
N GLU A 38 8.51 3.43 1.27
CA GLU A 38 9.62 4.31 0.91
C GLU A 38 9.18 5.41 -0.06
N GLU A 39 8.40 5.08 -1.09
CA GLU A 39 7.87 6.05 -2.05
C GLU A 39 6.93 7.07 -1.39
N MET A 40 6.00 6.59 -0.54
CA MET A 40 5.07 7.46 0.18
C MET A 40 5.81 8.42 1.12
N LYS A 41 6.83 7.91 1.85
CA LYS A 41 7.67 8.73 2.73
C LYS A 41 8.50 9.75 1.96
N ARG A 42 9.13 9.36 0.84
CA ARG A 42 9.88 10.29 -0.02
C ARG A 42 8.97 11.36 -0.61
N HIS A 43 7.74 11.01 -0.97
CA HIS A 43 6.80 11.96 -1.56
C HIS A 43 6.28 12.97 -0.54
N THR A 44 5.95 12.51 0.68
CA THR A 44 5.27 13.35 1.68
C THR A 44 6.14 13.82 2.83
N ASN A 45 7.40 13.37 2.89
CA ASN A 45 8.30 13.52 4.05
C ASN A 45 7.69 13.03 5.38
N THR A 46 6.63 12.23 5.33
CA THR A 46 5.94 11.66 6.49
C THR A 46 5.55 10.22 6.21
N GLY A 47 5.46 9.38 7.24
CA GLY A 47 5.13 7.95 7.12
C GLY A 47 6.25 7.05 7.60
N LEU A 48 5.95 5.75 7.66
CA LEU A 48 6.80 4.72 8.25
C LEU A 48 8.16 4.62 7.52
N GLY A 49 8.13 4.63 6.18
CA GLY A 49 9.30 4.44 5.31
C GLY A 49 9.64 2.97 5.10
N GLY A 50 10.44 2.69 4.06
CA GLY A 50 10.63 1.32 3.59
C GLY A 50 11.32 0.40 4.60
N GLY A 51 12.37 0.89 5.26
CA GLY A 51 13.15 0.11 6.22
C GLY A 51 12.32 -0.35 7.43
N LEU A 52 11.58 0.57 8.05
CA LEU A 52 10.72 0.24 9.19
C LEU A 52 9.50 -0.59 8.75
N ALA A 53 8.95 -0.35 7.56
CA ALA A 53 7.91 -1.19 6.97
C ALA A 53 8.35 -2.64 6.81
N LEU A 54 9.58 -2.88 6.39
CA LEU A 54 10.13 -4.22 6.23
C LEU A 54 10.30 -4.93 7.58
N VAL A 55 10.82 -4.23 8.59
CA VAL A 55 10.93 -4.77 9.95
C VAL A 55 9.56 -5.16 10.50
N LEU A 56 8.56 -4.28 10.38
CA LEU A 56 7.19 -4.59 10.81
C LEU A 56 6.56 -5.72 10.00
N ALA A 57 6.84 -5.82 8.70
CA ALA A 57 6.35 -6.91 7.87
C ALA A 57 6.87 -8.28 8.32
N ILE A 58 8.11 -8.35 8.81
CA ILE A 58 8.74 -9.59 9.28
C ILE A 58 8.20 -9.98 10.67
N PHE A 59 8.15 -9.03 11.61
CA PHE A 59 7.81 -9.34 13.01
C PHE A 59 6.31 -9.25 13.31
N VAL A 60 5.58 -8.41 12.60
CA VAL A 60 4.17 -8.08 12.87
C VAL A 60 3.35 -7.98 11.57
N GLY A 61 3.60 -8.90 10.63
CA GLY A 61 3.02 -8.86 9.28
C GLY A 61 1.49 -8.76 9.23
N ILE A 62 0.78 -9.25 10.25
CA ILE A 62 -0.68 -9.14 10.36
C ILE A 62 -1.20 -7.69 10.49
N VAL A 63 -0.37 -6.78 10.98
CA VAL A 63 -0.71 -5.35 11.16
C VAL A 63 -0.41 -4.53 9.90
N MET A 64 0.48 -5.01 9.02
CA MET A 64 0.89 -4.29 7.80
C MET A 64 -0.26 -3.92 6.86
N PRO A 65 -1.31 -4.76 6.67
CA PRO A 65 -2.48 -4.37 5.89
C PRO A 65 -3.19 -3.11 6.41
N PHE A 66 -3.27 -2.96 7.73
CA PHE A 66 -3.91 -1.82 8.37
C PHE A 66 -3.07 -0.55 8.16
N ILE A 67 -1.77 -0.63 8.44
CA ILE A 67 -0.84 0.50 8.30
C ILE A 67 -0.81 0.96 6.85
N SER A 68 -0.64 0.03 5.90
CA SER A 68 -0.54 0.38 4.48
C SER A 68 -1.81 1.06 3.97
N SER A 69 -2.98 0.59 4.38
CA SER A 69 -4.26 1.22 4.01
C SER A 69 -4.43 2.60 4.64
N SER A 70 -4.00 2.78 5.89
CA SER A 70 -4.06 4.08 6.56
C SER A 70 -3.10 5.11 5.96
N GLU A 71 -1.88 4.70 5.58
CA GLU A 71 -0.94 5.63 4.94
C GLU A 71 -1.44 6.07 3.57
N VAL A 72 -1.95 5.13 2.77
CA VAL A 72 -2.58 5.47 1.48
C VAL A 72 -3.76 6.42 1.69
N GLY A 73 -4.63 6.18 2.67
CA GLY A 73 -5.72 7.11 3.01
C GLY A 73 -5.21 8.51 3.39
N GLY A 74 -4.16 8.57 4.21
CA GLY A 74 -3.51 9.82 4.62
C GLY A 74 -2.92 10.61 3.46
N LEU A 75 -2.46 9.96 2.38
CA LEU A 75 -2.02 10.66 1.16
C LEU A 75 -3.16 11.47 0.52
N TYR A 76 -4.37 10.92 0.50
CA TYR A 76 -5.56 11.59 -0.02
C TYR A 76 -5.99 12.74 0.88
N GLU A 77 -6.08 12.49 2.19
CA GLU A 77 -6.51 13.49 3.19
C GLU A 77 -5.60 14.72 3.22
N ARG A 78 -4.27 14.54 3.10
CA ARG A 78 -3.30 15.65 3.02
C ARG A 78 -3.51 16.56 1.82
N ARG A 79 -4.21 16.10 0.79
CA ARG A 79 -4.62 16.88 -0.37
C ARG A 79 -6.06 17.39 -0.30
N GLY A 80 -6.75 17.17 0.83
CA GLY A 80 -8.17 17.49 0.96
C GLY A 80 -9.07 16.58 0.12
N MET A 81 -8.56 15.43 -0.33
CA MET A 81 -9.35 14.45 -1.09
C MET A 81 -9.98 13.43 -0.15
N ARG A 82 -11.14 12.89 -0.56
CA ARG A 82 -11.78 11.79 0.18
C ARG A 82 -10.92 10.52 0.08
N ALA A 83 -10.52 9.98 1.23
CA ALA A 83 -9.76 8.74 1.30
C ALA A 83 -10.61 7.54 0.83
N PRO A 84 -10.21 6.82 -0.23
CA PRO A 84 -10.93 5.64 -0.70
C PRO A 84 -10.66 4.40 0.17
N VAL A 85 -9.56 4.42 0.94
CA VAL A 85 -9.14 3.36 1.85
C VAL A 85 -8.70 3.97 3.18
N SER A 86 -8.92 3.24 4.27
CA SER A 86 -8.48 3.58 5.62
C SER A 86 -7.90 2.35 6.32
N GLY A 87 -7.41 2.48 7.55
CA GLY A 87 -6.92 1.35 8.34
C GLY A 87 -7.94 0.19 8.45
N ALA A 88 -9.24 0.50 8.48
CA ALA A 88 -10.31 -0.50 8.51
C ALA A 88 -10.34 -1.40 7.26
N THR A 89 -9.75 -0.98 6.14
CA THR A 89 -9.59 -1.82 4.94
C THR A 89 -8.79 -3.08 5.26
N GLY A 90 -7.88 -3.03 6.25
CA GLY A 90 -7.14 -4.20 6.74
C GLY A 90 -8.04 -5.29 7.32
N LEU A 91 -9.26 -4.99 7.76
CA LEU A 91 -10.21 -5.98 8.30
C LEU A 91 -10.57 -7.06 7.27
N TRP A 92 -10.51 -6.78 5.97
CA TRP A 92 -10.73 -7.81 4.94
C TRP A 92 -9.77 -8.99 5.10
N VAL A 93 -8.53 -8.73 5.52
CA VAL A 93 -7.53 -9.76 5.77
C VAL A 93 -7.92 -10.63 6.96
N LEU A 94 -8.42 -10.03 8.06
CA LEU A 94 -8.83 -10.79 9.24
C LEU A 94 -10.13 -11.57 9.03
N LEU A 95 -11.13 -10.92 8.40
CA LEU A 95 -12.48 -11.46 8.28
C LEU A 95 -12.57 -12.56 7.23
N LEU A 96 -11.91 -12.40 6.08
CA LEU A 96 -12.03 -13.30 4.92
C LEU A 96 -10.68 -13.78 4.37
N GLY A 97 -9.55 -13.45 5.01
CA GLY A 97 -8.24 -13.93 4.55
C GLY A 97 -8.10 -15.45 4.65
N TRP A 98 -8.73 -16.07 5.65
CA TRP A 98 -8.77 -17.52 5.84
C TRP A 98 -9.63 -18.25 4.79
N PHE A 99 -10.56 -17.54 4.15
CA PHE A 99 -11.40 -18.10 3.09
C PHE A 99 -10.66 -18.02 1.74
N PHE A 100 -9.74 -18.98 1.53
CA PHE A 100 -8.93 -19.12 0.31
C PHE A 100 -8.14 -17.85 -0.09
N GLY A 101 -7.77 -17.00 0.87
CA GLY A 101 -7.05 -15.76 0.57
C GLY A 101 -7.90 -14.66 -0.07
N VAL A 102 -9.22 -14.81 -0.17
CA VAL A 102 -10.12 -13.82 -0.78
C VAL A 102 -9.98 -12.47 -0.07
N GLY A 103 -9.95 -12.47 1.26
CA GLY A 103 -9.76 -11.25 2.05
C GLY A 103 -8.44 -10.52 1.75
N LEU A 104 -7.35 -11.26 1.53
CA LEU A 104 -6.05 -10.70 1.14
C LEU A 104 -6.12 -10.06 -0.25
N ILE A 105 -6.77 -10.72 -1.20
CA ILE A 105 -6.94 -10.20 -2.57
C ILE A 105 -7.78 -8.93 -2.56
N VAL A 106 -8.93 -8.93 -1.88
CA VAL A 106 -9.82 -7.76 -1.79
C VAL A 106 -9.10 -6.58 -1.14
N TRP A 107 -8.42 -6.82 -0.03
CA TRP A 107 -7.61 -5.80 0.64
C TRP A 107 -6.55 -5.21 -0.30
N PHE A 108 -5.79 -6.08 -0.98
CA PHE A 108 -4.70 -5.66 -1.84
C PHE A 108 -5.20 -4.89 -3.05
N VAL A 109 -6.29 -5.34 -3.69
CA VAL A 109 -6.91 -4.63 -4.82
C VAL A 109 -7.34 -3.22 -4.43
N LYS A 110 -7.98 -3.06 -3.26
CA LYS A 110 -8.41 -1.75 -2.77
C LYS A 110 -7.21 -0.84 -2.46
N THR A 111 -6.24 -1.35 -1.73
CA THR A 111 -5.09 -0.55 -1.27
C THR A 111 -4.14 -0.20 -2.41
N ASN A 112 -3.73 -1.18 -3.22
CA ASN A 112 -2.87 -0.94 -4.38
C ASN A 112 -3.60 -0.16 -5.48
N GLY A 113 -4.91 -0.40 -5.66
CA GLY A 113 -5.75 0.37 -6.58
C GLY A 113 -5.84 1.85 -6.20
N ALA A 114 -6.07 2.15 -4.92
CA ALA A 114 -6.05 3.51 -4.40
C ALA A 114 -4.67 4.16 -4.54
N LEU A 115 -3.60 3.47 -4.16
CA LEU A 115 -2.24 4.00 -4.30
C LEU A 115 -1.88 4.29 -5.78
N ASN A 116 -2.25 3.40 -6.69
CA ASN A 116 -2.05 3.63 -8.12
C ASN A 116 -2.87 4.80 -8.66
N ALA A 117 -4.14 4.92 -8.25
CA ALA A 117 -4.99 6.04 -8.64
C ALA A 117 -4.42 7.37 -8.13
N TYR A 118 -3.86 7.37 -6.92
CA TYR A 118 -3.11 8.50 -6.37
C TYR A 118 -1.92 8.84 -7.26
N TRP A 119 -1.05 7.89 -7.62
CA TRP A 119 0.10 8.18 -8.49
C TRP A 119 -0.31 8.64 -9.88
N ARG A 120 -1.38 8.10 -10.46
CA ARG A 120 -1.95 8.57 -11.73
C ARG A 120 -2.45 10.01 -11.66
N SER A 121 -3.07 10.40 -10.54
CA SER A 121 -3.46 11.80 -10.31
C SER A 121 -2.25 12.75 -10.27
N GLN A 122 -1.05 12.23 -10.03
CA GLN A 122 0.20 12.98 -10.02
C GLN A 122 0.93 12.96 -11.37
N GLY A 123 0.35 12.34 -12.40
CA GLY A 123 0.92 12.28 -13.74
C GLY A 123 1.80 11.06 -14.02
N VAL A 124 1.88 10.09 -13.10
CA VAL A 124 2.56 8.81 -13.35
C VAL A 124 1.67 7.93 -14.24
N ARG A 125 2.22 7.37 -15.33
CA ARG A 125 1.49 6.49 -16.26
C ARG A 125 1.87 5.04 -16.05
#